data_AF-A0A831Z1C0-F1
#
_entry.id   AF-A0A831Z1C0-F1
#
_cell.length_a   1.000
_cell.length_b   1.000
_cell.length_c   1.000
_cell.angle_alpha   90.00
_cell.angle_beta   90.00
_cell.angle_gamma   90.00
#
_symmetry.space_group_name_H-M   'P 1'
#
loop_
_entity.id
_entity.type
_entity.pdbx_description
1 polymer ?
#
loop_
_entity_poly.entity_id
_entity_poly.type
_entity_poly.pdbx_seq_one_letter_code
_entity_poly.pdbx_strand_id
1 'polypeptide(L)'
;MPVIQVGKTLREKLGEEGVQELIDLINSSQQQQKEDILTFVEEKFERRLSEEISKLRVDMVEMNQQLRSEMVEMNQQLRGEMVEQMAGLRTEISQTRAELIKWMFIFWVGQVGMILGILLAFFK
;
A
#
# COMPACT_ATOMS: atom_id res chain seq x y z
N MET A 1 -1.30 51.72 -7.11
CA MET A 1 -2.49 51.81 -6.23
C MET A 1 -3.63 52.43 -7.04
N PRO A 2 -4.88 51.96 -6.93
CA PRO A 2 -6.00 52.68 -7.52
C PRO A 2 -6.05 54.08 -6.89
N VAL A 3 -5.97 55.12 -7.71
CA VAL A 3 -6.07 56.51 -7.26
C VAL A 3 -7.54 56.76 -6.93
N ILE A 4 -7.85 56.91 -5.63
CA ILE A 4 -9.21 57.21 -5.18
C ILE A 4 -9.53 58.64 -5.62
N GLN A 5 -10.34 58.78 -6.66
CA GLN A 5 -10.81 60.09 -7.12
C GLN A 5 -12.02 60.50 -6.30
N VAL A 6 -11.87 61.53 -5.49
CA VAL A 6 -12.97 62.09 -4.72
C VAL A 6 -13.80 63.01 -5.63
N GLY A 7 -15.10 62.72 -5.73
CA GLY A 7 -16.02 63.47 -6.59
C GLY A 7 -16.14 64.94 -6.17
N LYS A 8 -16.39 65.82 -7.14
CA LYS A 8 -16.45 67.28 -6.97
C LYS A 8 -17.35 67.72 -5.80
N THR A 9 -18.52 67.09 -5.65
CA THR A 9 -19.49 67.39 -4.58
C THR A 9 -18.97 67.08 -3.17
N LEU A 10 -18.16 66.02 -3.02
CA LEU A 10 -17.53 65.67 -1.73
C LEU A 10 -16.44 66.68 -1.39
N ARG A 11 -15.66 67.11 -2.38
CA ARG A 11 -14.60 68.13 -2.23
C ARG A 11 -15.15 69.51 -1.88
N GLU A 12 -16.26 69.93 -2.50
CA GLU A 12 -16.94 71.19 -2.17
C GLU A 12 -17.54 71.20 -0.76
N LYS A 13 -17.98 70.05 -0.22
CA LYS A 13 -18.62 69.94 1.10
C LYS A 13 -17.63 69.72 2.25
N LEU A 14 -16.55 68.96 2.02
CA LEU A 14 -15.56 68.57 3.05
C LEU A 14 -14.33 69.50 3.10
N GLY A 15 -14.13 70.32 2.08
CA GLY A 15 -12.89 71.08 1.91
C GLY A 15 -11.70 70.20 1.52
N GLU A 16 -10.57 70.81 1.16
CA GLU A 16 -9.36 70.07 0.75
C GLU A 16 -8.78 69.23 1.90
N GLU A 17 -8.78 69.75 3.13
CA GLU A 17 -8.29 69.04 4.32
C GLU A 17 -9.15 67.81 4.65
N GLY A 18 -10.48 67.95 4.66
CA GLY A 18 -11.39 66.83 4.93
C GLY A 18 -11.39 65.75 3.83
N VAL A 19 -11.11 66.14 2.58
CA VAL A 19 -10.88 65.17 1.49
C VAL A 19 -9.59 64.38 1.72
N GLN A 20 -8.52 65.03 2.17
CA GLN A 20 -7.25 64.37 2.44
C GLN A 20 -7.38 63.36 3.59
N GLU A 21 -8.03 63.75 4.70
CA GLU A 21 -8.30 62.84 5.82
C GLU A 21 -9.16 61.63 5.40
N LEU A 22 -10.17 61.84 4.55
CA LEU A 22 -10.99 60.76 4.03
C LEU A 22 -10.18 59.79 3.15
N ILE A 23 -9.29 60.30 2.30
CA ILE A 23 -8.40 59.48 1.48
C ILE A 23 -7.48 58.65 2.38
N ASP A 24 -6.91 59.26 3.43
CA ASP A 24 -6.00 58.58 4.36
C ASP A 24 -6.74 57.51 5.19
N LEU A 25 -7.98 57.78 5.61
CA LEU A 25 -8.83 56.81 6.29
C LEU A 25 -9.20 55.63 5.38
N ILE A 26 -9.55 55.88 4.12
CA ILE A 26 -9.87 54.80 3.17
C ILE A 26 -8.61 53.99 2.85
N ASN A 27 -7.46 54.63 2.65
CA ASN A 27 -6.19 53.95 2.38
C ASN A 27 -5.76 53.08 3.56
N SER A 28 -5.85 53.60 4.80
CA SER A 28 -5.54 52.82 6.00
C SER A 28 -6.52 51.66 6.21
N SER A 29 -7.83 51.88 5.99
CA SER A 29 -8.83 50.81 6.05
C SER A 29 -8.60 49.73 4.97
N GLN A 30 -8.23 50.10 3.75
CA GLN A 30 -7.93 49.17 2.66
C GLN A 30 -6.66 48.38 2.94
N GLN A 31 -5.65 49.02 3.52
CA GLN A 31 -4.42 48.35 3.90
C GLN A 31 -4.67 47.34 5.02
N GLN A 32 -5.41 47.74 6.06
CA GLN A 32 -5.82 46.84 7.15
C GLN A 32 -6.61 45.64 6.61
N GLN A 33 -7.59 45.87 5.72
CA GLN A 33 -8.36 44.77 5.12
C GLN A 33 -7.48 43.79 4.34
N LYS A 34 -6.48 44.27 3.61
CA LYS A 34 -5.55 43.37 2.90
C LYS A 34 -4.72 42.55 3.86
N GLU A 35 -4.23 43.15 4.94
CA GLU A 35 -3.49 42.45 5.99
C GLU A 35 -4.37 41.40 6.67
N ASP A 36 -5.60 41.75 7.06
CA ASP A 36 -6.55 40.82 7.67
C ASP A 36 -6.88 39.64 6.74
N ILE A 37 -7.08 39.91 5.45
CA ILE A 37 -7.34 38.86 4.44
C ILE A 37 -6.11 37.97 4.28
N LEU A 38 -4.90 38.55 4.22
CA LEU A 38 -3.67 37.79 4.06
C LEU A 38 -3.47 36.86 5.25
N THR A 39 -3.56 37.39 6.47
CA THR A 39 -3.45 36.59 7.71
C THR A 39 -4.51 35.49 7.75
N PHE A 40 -5.77 35.81 7.43
CA PHE A 40 -6.83 34.79 7.39
C PHE A 40 -6.57 33.68 6.38
N VAL A 41 -6.05 34.02 5.19
CA VAL A 41 -5.73 33.04 4.16
C VAL A 41 -4.53 32.19 4.59
N GLU A 42 -3.49 32.79 5.16
CA GLU A 42 -2.32 32.09 5.70
C GLU A 42 -2.73 31.08 6.77
N GLU A 43 -3.48 31.51 7.79
CA GLU A 43 -3.96 30.62 8.85
C GLU A 43 -4.82 29.47 8.32
N LYS A 44 -5.74 29.78 7.39
CA LYS A 44 -6.60 28.76 6.79
C LYS A 44 -5.81 27.79 5.92
N PHE A 45 -4.80 28.27 5.22
CA PHE A 45 -3.93 27.45 4.39
C PHE A 45 -3.04 26.56 5.25
N GLU A 46 -2.38 27.10 6.27
CA GLU A 46 -1.56 26.34 7.22
C GLU A 46 -2.37 25.26 7.92
N ARG A 47 -3.58 25.60 8.39
CA ARG A 47 -4.47 24.61 9.02
C ARG A 47 -4.83 23.48 8.06
N ARG A 48 -5.26 23.80 6.83
CA ARG A 48 -5.60 22.78 5.83
C ARG A 48 -4.40 21.93 5.44
N LEU A 49 -3.23 22.54 5.27
CA LEU A 49 -2.01 21.83 4.94
C LEU A 49 -1.62 20.86 6.06
N SER A 50 -1.71 21.30 7.32
CA SER A 50 -1.44 20.45 8.48
C SER A 50 -2.43 19.29 8.60
N GLU A 51 -3.72 19.53 8.33
CA GLU A 51 -4.76 18.49 8.27
C GLU A 51 -4.45 17.46 7.18
N GLU A 52 -4.12 17.89 5.96
CA GLU A 52 -3.81 16.97 4.85
C GLU A 52 -2.50 16.19 5.07
N ILE A 53 -1.45 16.82 5.61
CA ILE A 53 -0.22 16.12 6.00
C ILE A 53 -0.51 15.07 7.08
N SER A 54 -1.37 15.39 8.04
CA SER A 54 -1.74 14.46 9.10
C SER A 54 -2.52 13.26 8.56
N LYS A 55 -3.49 13.48 7.65
CA LYS A 55 -4.21 12.39 6.97
C LYS A 55 -3.25 11.51 6.16
N LEU A 56 -2.40 12.11 5.34
CA LEU A 56 -1.41 11.37 4.54
C LEU A 56 -0.48 10.52 5.43
N ARG A 57 -0.08 11.03 6.60
CA ARG A 57 0.72 10.26 7.54
C ARG A 57 -0.04 9.05 8.09
N VAL A 58 -1.33 9.20 8.41
CA VAL A 58 -2.18 8.09 8.86
C VAL A 58 -2.33 7.05 7.75
N ASP A 59 -2.69 7.47 6.54
CA ASP A 59 -2.86 6.59 5.39
C ASP A 59 -1.58 5.81 5.08
N MET A 60 -0.41 6.46 5.16
CA MET A 60 0.88 5.79 4.98
C MET A 60 1.17 4.74 6.06
N VAL A 61 0.78 4.99 7.32
CA VAL A 61 0.96 4.02 8.40
C VAL A 61 0.02 2.83 8.21
N GLU A 62 -1.24 3.09 7.86
CA GLU A 62 -2.24 2.04 7.59
C GLU A 62 -1.82 1.15 6.42
N MET A 63 -1.41 1.76 5.29
CA MET A 63 -0.92 1.02 4.12
C MET A 63 0.32 0.17 4.47
N ASN A 64 1.25 0.69 5.28
CA ASN A 64 2.41 -0.09 5.72
C ASN A 64 2.01 -1.27 6.63
N GLN A 65 1.01 -1.09 7.50
CA GLN A 65 0.51 -2.17 8.35
C GLN A 65 -0.19 -3.25 7.51
N GLN A 66 -1.02 -2.84 6.56
CA GLN A 66 -1.69 -3.76 5.63
C GLN A 66 -0.66 -4.58 4.83
N LEU A 67 0.32 -3.93 4.20
CA LEU A 67 1.38 -4.62 3.44
C LEU A 67 2.17 -5.61 4.31
N ARG A 68 2.45 -5.26 5.56
CA ARG A 68 3.11 -6.18 6.51
C ARG A 68 2.24 -7.39 6.83
N SER A 69 0.94 -7.19 7.01
CA SER A 69 -0.02 -8.27 7.26
C SER A 69 -0.09 -9.22 6.07
N GLU A 70 -0.28 -8.68 4.86
CA GLU A 70 -0.34 -9.45 3.62
C GLU A 70 0.96 -10.25 3.37
N MET A 71 2.13 -9.65 3.66
CA MET A 71 3.41 -10.37 3.56
C MET A 71 3.54 -11.52 4.56
N VAL A 72 3.04 -11.35 5.79
CA VAL A 72 3.05 -12.43 6.80
C VAL A 72 2.11 -13.56 6.37
N GLU A 73 0.91 -13.22 5.92
CA GLU A 73 -0.09 -14.18 5.45
C GLU A 73 0.43 -14.97 4.24
N MET A 74 0.98 -14.29 3.24
CA MET A 74 1.59 -14.92 2.06
C MET A 74 2.74 -15.85 2.43
N ASN A 75 3.59 -15.46 3.39
CA ASN A 75 4.70 -16.30 3.85
C ASN A 75 4.19 -17.55 4.60
N GLN A 76 3.14 -17.41 5.40
CA GLN A 76 2.50 -18.54 6.07
C GLN A 76 1.86 -19.50 5.06
N GLN A 77 1.13 -18.97 4.08
CA GLN A 77 0.53 -19.76 3.02
C GLN A 77 1.60 -20.53 2.23
N LEU A 78 2.65 -19.84 1.76
CA LEU A 78 3.73 -20.48 1.01
C LEU A 78 4.43 -21.57 1.81
N ARG A 79 4.69 -21.34 3.11
CA ARG A 79 5.25 -22.37 3.99
C ARG A 79 4.31 -23.56 4.15
N GLY A 80 3.01 -23.33 4.30
CA GLY A 80 1.99 -24.38 4.37
C GLY A 80 1.98 -25.24 3.11
N GLU A 81 1.88 -24.60 1.94
CA GLU A 81 1.89 -25.28 0.64
C GLU A 81 3.19 -26.08 0.43
N MET A 82 4.36 -25.53 0.81
CA MET A 82 5.62 -26.26 0.73
C MET A 82 5.63 -27.52 1.62
N VAL A 83 5.13 -27.43 2.86
CA VAL A 83 5.06 -28.59 3.77
C VAL A 83 4.12 -29.66 3.21
N GLU A 84 2.96 -29.25 2.69
CA GLU A 84 1.99 -30.15 2.08
C GLU A 84 2.59 -30.85 0.85
N GLN A 85 3.23 -30.11 -0.05
CA GLN A 85 3.88 -30.68 -1.22
C GLN A 85 5.02 -31.64 -0.84
N MET A 86 5.83 -31.31 0.17
CA MET A 86 6.89 -32.22 0.66
C MET A 86 6.30 -33.51 1.25
N ALA A 87 5.20 -33.42 2.00
CA ALA A 87 4.51 -34.59 2.54
C ALA A 87 3.92 -35.46 1.41
N GLY A 88 3.34 -34.84 0.38
CA GLY A 88 2.86 -35.49 -0.83
C GLY A 88 3.97 -36.26 -1.55
N LEU A 89 5.07 -35.58 -1.87
CA LEU A 89 6.24 -36.19 -2.53
C LEU A 89 6.81 -37.37 -1.72
N ARG A 90 6.92 -37.23 -0.39
CA ARG A 90 7.40 -38.32 0.47
C ARG A 90 6.49 -39.55 0.41
N THR A 91 5.19 -39.32 0.31
CA THR A 91 4.17 -40.39 0.18
C THR A 91 4.29 -41.08 -1.18
N GLU A 92 4.36 -40.32 -2.27
CA GLU A 92 4.53 -40.83 -3.63
C GLU A 92 5.82 -41.65 -3.77
N ILE A 93 6.93 -41.19 -3.19
CA ILE A 93 8.20 -41.94 -3.16
C ILE A 93 8.03 -43.26 -2.39
N SER A 94 7.35 -43.24 -1.24
CA SER A 94 7.11 -44.46 -0.45
C SER A 94 6.25 -45.48 -1.21
N GLN A 95 5.20 -45.01 -1.88
CA GLN A 95 4.33 -45.83 -2.71
C GLN A 95 5.11 -46.44 -3.88
N THR A 96 5.85 -45.60 -4.61
CA THR A 96 6.71 -46.05 -5.73
C THR A 96 7.72 -47.10 -5.25
N ARG A 97 8.37 -46.89 -4.11
CA ARG A 97 9.31 -47.86 -3.53
C ARG A 97 8.62 -49.18 -3.19
N ALA A 98 7.42 -49.14 -2.59
CA ALA A 98 6.67 -50.34 -2.27
C ALA A 98 6.25 -51.11 -3.53
N GLU A 99 5.82 -50.41 -4.58
CA GLU A 99 5.50 -51.00 -5.87
C GLU A 99 6.72 -51.65 -6.53
N LEU A 100 7.88 -50.97 -6.53
CA LEU A 100 9.12 -51.53 -7.04
C LEU A 100 9.51 -52.81 -6.29
N ILE A 101 9.39 -52.84 -4.96
CA ILE A 101 9.65 -54.06 -4.16
C ILE A 101 8.69 -55.19 -4.53
N LYS A 102 7.39 -54.90 -4.71
CA LYS A 102 6.41 -55.90 -5.15
C LYS A 102 6.80 -56.49 -6.51
N TRP A 103 7.17 -55.64 -7.48
CA TRP A 103 7.59 -56.09 -8.80
C TRP A 103 8.88 -56.90 -8.77
N MET A 104 9.86 -56.49 -7.95
CA MET A 104 11.07 -57.28 -7.73
C MET A 104 10.72 -58.67 -7.18
N PHE A 105 9.82 -58.79 -6.20
CA PHE A 105 9.43 -60.08 -5.65
C PHE A 105 8.76 -60.98 -6.69
N ILE A 106 7.80 -60.47 -7.46
CA ILE A 106 7.14 -61.21 -8.54
C ILE A 106 8.17 -61.71 -9.55
N PHE A 107 9.09 -60.83 -9.95
CA PHE A 107 10.18 -61.19 -10.85
C PHE A 107 11.07 -62.31 -10.28
N TRP A 108 11.52 -62.17 -9.02
CA TRP A 108 12.37 -63.15 -8.34
C TRP A 108 11.69 -64.52 -8.22
N VAL A 109 10.41 -64.57 -7.86
CA VAL A 109 9.65 -65.83 -7.80
C VAL A 109 9.58 -66.50 -9.17
N GLY A 110 9.36 -65.72 -10.24
CA GLY A 110 9.38 -66.23 -11.61
C GLY A 110 10.76 -66.80 -12.01
N GLN A 111 11.85 -66.09 -11.70
CA GLN A 111 13.22 -66.56 -11.95
C GLN A 111 13.53 -67.85 -11.20
N VAL A 112 13.23 -67.93 -9.90
CA VAL A 112 13.44 -69.13 -9.07
C VAL A 112 12.63 -70.30 -9.62
N GLY A 113 11.37 -70.08 -9.99
CA GLY A 113 10.50 -71.10 -10.59
C GLY A 113 11.06 -71.65 -11.90
N MET A 114 11.57 -70.78 -12.79
CA MET A 114 12.22 -71.21 -14.04
C MET A 114 13.48 -72.02 -13.78
N ILE A 115 14.37 -71.57 -12.88
CA ILE A 115 15.61 -72.29 -12.55
C ILE A 115 15.29 -73.67 -11.96
N LEU A 116 14.35 -73.74 -11.01
CA LEU A 116 13.93 -75.02 -10.43
C LEU A 116 13.30 -75.94 -11.48
N GLY A 117 12.49 -75.41 -12.39
CA GLY A 117 11.91 -76.17 -13.49
C GLY A 117 12.98 -76.76 -14.42
N ILE A 118 14.00 -75.98 -14.78
CA ILE A 118 15.13 -76.45 -15.60
C ILE A 118 15.91 -77.53 -14.84
N LEU A 119 16.26 -77.30 -13.57
CA LEU A 119 17.00 -78.28 -12.77
C LEU A 119 16.23 -79.61 -12.67
N LEU A 120 14.94 -79.57 -12.34
CA LEU A 120 14.12 -80.79 -12.26
C LEU A 120 13.98 -81.53 -13.60
N ALA A 121 13.99 -80.81 -14.72
CA ALA A 121 13.97 -81.43 -16.04
C ALA A 121 15.31 -82.10 -16.42
N PHE A 122 16.44 -81.56 -15.94
CA PHE A 122 17.78 -82.12 -16.17
C PHE A 122 18.15 -83.27 -15.20
N PHE A 123 17.57 -83.30 -13.99
CA PHE A 123 17.79 -84.36 -12.98
C PHE A 123 16.79 -85.53 -13.09
N LYS A 124 16.00 -85.58 -14.18
CA LYS A 124 15.07 -86.65 -14.51
C LYS A 124 15.52 -87.35 -15.78
#